data_AF-A0A550GZS8-F1
#
_entry.id   AF-A0A550GZS8-F1
#
_cell.length_a   1.000
_cell.length_b   1.000
_cell.length_c   1.000
_cell.angle_alpha   90.00
_cell.angle_beta   90.00
_cell.angle_gamma   90.00
#
_symmetry.space_group_name_H-M   'P 1'
#
loop_
_entity.id
_entity.type
_entity.pdbx_description
1 polymer ?
#
loop_
_entity_poly.entity_id
_entity_poly.type
_entity_poly.pdbx_seq_one_letter_code
_entity_poly.pdbx_strand_id
1 'polypeptide(L)'
;MKRMADSDAGSLAGGASQNWISLGLMVVVGAIALVSLYMGFKEYGDNNIETAFMYILIGVSGFVAIGFSFFRAKPVAKTQDGAKEVDVVTTLECPQCNLKRVRTFQPGDYIFKKDEPCTRCEGMMTITRINARKDPKKKD
;
A
#
# COMPACT_ATOMS: atom_id res chain seq x y z
N MET A 1 4.55 25.03 38.21
CA MET A 1 3.84 23.73 38.31
C MET A 1 2.72 23.68 37.28
N LYS A 2 2.91 22.95 36.16
CA LYS A 2 1.85 22.54 35.23
C LYS A 2 2.36 21.39 34.32
N ARG A 3 1.83 20.17 34.58
CA ARG A 3 1.52 19.03 33.69
C ARG A 3 2.65 18.53 32.76
N MET A 4 3.27 17.37 33.01
CA MET A 4 2.79 16.00 32.66
C MET A 4 2.23 15.89 31.23
N ALA A 5 2.92 15.12 30.37
CA ALA A 5 2.37 13.97 29.62
C ALA A 5 3.11 13.78 28.29
N ASP A 6 3.62 12.56 28.11
CA ASP A 6 3.70 11.79 26.86
C ASP A 6 4.23 12.47 25.59
N SER A 7 5.43 12.07 25.17
CA SER A 7 5.84 12.10 23.76
C SER A 7 6.90 11.04 23.47
N ASP A 8 6.63 9.78 23.80
CA ASP A 8 7.38 8.62 23.24
C ASP A 8 6.42 7.60 22.61
N ALA A 9 5.31 8.10 22.06
CA ALA A 9 4.44 7.33 21.19
C ALA A 9 4.85 7.59 19.73
N GLY A 10 5.34 6.53 19.07
CA GLY A 10 5.25 6.41 17.63
C GLY A 10 6.47 6.86 16.83
N SER A 11 7.49 6.00 16.78
CA SER A 11 8.34 5.92 15.59
C SER A 11 8.42 4.46 15.12
N LEU A 12 7.28 3.93 14.68
CA LEU A 12 7.19 2.71 13.88
C LEU A 12 6.77 3.08 12.46
N ALA A 13 7.56 3.94 11.82
CA ALA A 13 7.40 4.30 10.42
C ALA A 13 8.78 4.46 9.78
N GLY A 14 9.50 3.35 9.61
CA GLY A 14 10.77 3.31 8.89
C GLY A 14 10.62 2.60 7.55
N GLY A 15 10.06 3.30 6.56
CA GLY A 15 10.04 2.84 5.18
C GLY A 15 11.46 2.61 4.63
N ALA A 16 11.64 1.46 3.98
CA ALA A 16 12.78 1.05 3.15
C ALA A 16 14.17 0.84 3.82
N SER A 17 14.56 1.57 4.88
CA SER A 17 15.84 1.32 5.59
C SER A 17 15.75 0.23 6.67
N GLN A 18 14.54 -0.14 7.09
CA GLN A 18 14.31 -1.14 8.15
C GLN A 18 14.58 -2.59 7.72
N ASN A 19 14.75 -2.86 6.43
CA ASN A 19 14.87 -4.23 5.93
C ASN A 19 16.20 -4.88 6.32
N TRP A 20 17.31 -4.14 6.34
CA TRP A 20 18.62 -4.74 6.62
C TRP A 20 18.84 -5.01 8.10
N ILE A 21 18.33 -4.14 8.97
CA ILE A 21 18.39 -4.34 10.43
C ILE A 21 17.50 -5.52 10.84
N SER A 22 16.27 -5.60 10.29
CA SER A 22 15.38 -6.73 10.58
C SER A 22 15.90 -8.05 10.00
N LEU A 23 16.48 -8.05 8.80
CA LEU A 23 17.16 -9.21 8.24
C LEU A 23 18.36 -9.64 9.10
N GLY A 24 19.21 -8.68 9.50
CA GLY A 24 20.33 -8.96 10.40
C GLY A 24 19.87 -9.55 11.73
N LEU A 25 18.80 -9.00 12.32
CA LEU A 25 18.19 -9.52 13.54
C LEU A 25 17.65 -10.94 13.36
N MET A 26 16.98 -11.23 12.24
CA MET A 26 16.49 -12.59 11.95
C MET A 26 17.63 -13.60 11.84
N VAL A 27 18.75 -13.23 11.23
CA VAL A 27 19.94 -14.09 11.14
C VAL A 27 20.52 -14.37 12.52
N VAL A 28 20.62 -13.34 13.38
CA VAL A 28 21.11 -13.50 14.75
C VAL A 28 20.19 -14.39 15.58
N VAL A 29 18.88 -14.15 15.55
CA VAL A 29 17.89 -14.98 16.25
C VAL A 29 17.91 -16.41 15.73
N GLY A 30 18.04 -16.61 14.42
CA GLY A 30 18.17 -17.94 13.81
C GLY A 30 19.43 -18.68 14.24
N ALA A 31 20.57 -17.99 14.31
CA ALA A 31 21.83 -18.58 14.79
C ALA A 31 21.72 -19.01 16.26
N ILE A 32 21.11 -18.18 17.11
CA ILE A 32 20.88 -18.52 18.52
C ILE A 32 19.95 -19.73 18.63
N ALA A 33 18.85 -19.76 17.86
CA ALA A 33 17.92 -20.89 17.86
C ALA A 33 18.59 -22.21 17.45
N LEU A 34 19.48 -22.18 16.44
CA LEU A 34 20.26 -23.34 16.00
C LEU A 34 21.22 -23.84 17.09
N VAL A 35 21.95 -22.93 17.74
CA VAL A 35 22.88 -23.28 18.83
C VAL A 35 22.12 -23.88 20.01
N SER A 36 21.00 -23.26 20.41
CA SER A 36 20.16 -23.79 21.48
C SER A 36 19.62 -25.19 21.12
N LEU A 37 19.17 -25.40 19.90
CA LEU A 37 18.67 -26.71 19.48
C LEU A 37 19.78 -27.79 19.49
N TYR A 38 20.99 -27.44 19.05
CA TYR A 38 22.15 -28.33 19.10
C TYR A 38 22.52 -28.73 20.53
N MET A 39 22.59 -27.75 21.45
CA MET A 39 22.85 -28.02 22.87
C MET A 39 21.74 -28.86 23.49
N GLY A 40 20.48 -28.63 23.11
CA GLY A 40 19.35 -29.43 23.56
C GLY A 40 19.48 -30.91 23.18
N PHE A 41 19.87 -31.22 21.95
CA PHE A 41 20.10 -32.61 21.53
C PHE A 41 21.31 -33.25 22.21
N LYS A 42 22.37 -32.49 22.48
CA LYS A 42 23.54 -32.97 23.21
C LYS A 42 23.16 -33.38 24.64
N GLU A 43 22.50 -32.48 25.38
CA GLU A 43 22.08 -32.74 26.77
C GLU A 43 21.01 -33.84 26.86
N TYR A 44 20.20 -34.03 25.81
CA TYR A 44 19.26 -35.14 25.73
C TYR A 44 19.98 -36.49 25.74
N GLY A 45 21.14 -36.59 25.05
CA GLY A 45 21.99 -37.78 25.06
C GLY A 45 22.68 -38.02 26.41
N ASP A 46 22.98 -36.96 27.15
CA ASP A 46 23.63 -37.03 28.47
C ASP A 46 22.65 -37.30 29.63
N ASN A 47 21.38 -37.66 29.32
CA ASN A 47 20.27 -37.89 30.26
C ASN A 47 19.88 -36.67 31.13
N ASN A 48 20.34 -35.48 30.76
CA ASN A 48 19.93 -34.22 31.40
C ASN A 48 18.65 -33.69 30.74
N ILE A 49 17.55 -34.43 30.93
CA ILE A 49 16.29 -34.21 30.21
C ILE A 49 15.69 -32.83 30.49
N GLU A 50 15.79 -32.33 31.73
CA GLU A 50 15.26 -31.03 32.11
C GLU A 50 15.94 -29.90 31.34
N THR A 51 17.27 -29.93 31.29
CA THR A 51 18.08 -28.94 30.57
C THR A 51 17.90 -29.05 29.06
N ALA A 52 17.84 -30.28 28.54
CA ALA A 52 17.56 -30.56 27.14
C ALA A 52 16.22 -29.96 26.69
N PHE A 53 15.17 -30.16 27.49
CA PHE A 53 13.83 -29.66 27.20
C PHE A 53 13.79 -28.13 27.13
N MET A 54 14.45 -27.44 28.08
CA MET A 54 14.54 -25.98 28.07
C MET A 54 15.21 -25.44 26.80
N TYR A 55 16.34 -26.03 26.40
CA TYR A 55 17.05 -25.62 25.19
C TYR A 55 16.27 -25.88 23.90
N ILE A 56 15.56 -27.01 23.82
CA ILE A 56 14.70 -27.36 22.68
C ILE A 56 13.54 -26.37 22.56
N LEU A 57 12.87 -26.01 23.67
CA LEU A 57 11.78 -25.03 23.65
C LEU A 57 12.23 -23.65 23.15
N ILE A 58 13.41 -23.19 23.59
CA ILE A 58 13.99 -21.93 23.12
C ILE A 58 14.29 -22.00 21.62
N GLY A 59 14.89 -23.09 21.14
CA GLY A 59 15.15 -23.29 19.72
C GLY A 59 13.88 -23.29 18.87
N VAL A 60 12.87 -24.06 19.27
CA VAL A 60 11.59 -24.17 18.54
C VAL A 60 10.83 -22.84 18.52
N SER A 61 10.75 -22.13 19.64
CA SER A 61 10.09 -20.83 19.70
C SER A 61 10.76 -19.78 18.80
N GLY A 62 12.09 -19.80 18.69
CA GLY A 62 12.84 -18.96 17.75
C GLY A 62 12.46 -19.22 16.29
N PHE A 63 12.36 -20.49 15.89
CA PHE A 63 11.93 -20.84 14.52
C PHE A 63 10.48 -20.47 14.24
N VAL A 64 9.59 -20.64 15.22
CA VAL A 64 8.19 -20.21 15.10
C VAL A 64 8.08 -18.71 14.90
N ALA A 65 8.85 -17.91 15.64
CA ALA A 65 8.87 -16.45 15.50
C ALA A 65 9.36 -15.99 14.12
N ILE A 66 10.41 -16.64 13.60
CA ILE A 66 10.94 -16.39 12.25
C ILE A 66 9.91 -16.78 11.19
N GLY A 67 9.35 -17.98 11.27
CA GLY A 67 8.33 -18.47 10.35
C GLY A 67 7.10 -17.56 10.32
N PHE A 68 6.60 -17.16 11.48
CA PHE A 68 5.47 -16.22 11.59
C PHE A 68 5.79 -14.86 10.97
N SER A 69 7.01 -14.37 11.14
CA SER A 69 7.44 -13.10 10.54
C SER A 69 7.46 -13.16 9.00
N PHE A 70 7.88 -14.29 8.43
CA PHE A 70 7.80 -14.52 6.98
C PHE A 70 6.37 -14.61 6.47
N PHE A 71 5.46 -15.28 7.20
CA PHE A 71 4.04 -15.33 6.83
C PHE A 71 3.36 -13.96 6.93
N ARG A 72 3.78 -13.11 7.88
CA ARG A 72 3.24 -11.77 8.07
C ARG A 72 3.88 -10.74 7.13
N ALA A 73 5.04 -11.05 6.55
CA ALA A 73 5.64 -10.28 5.48
C ALA A 73 4.81 -10.45 4.20
N LYS A 74 3.68 -9.74 4.14
CA LYS A 74 2.96 -9.55 2.87
C LYS A 74 3.95 -8.96 1.87
N PRO A 75 4.02 -9.48 0.63
CA PRO A 75 4.81 -8.81 -0.39
C PRO A 75 4.31 -7.38 -0.44
N VAL A 76 5.22 -6.42 -0.22
CA VAL A 76 4.96 -5.02 -0.54
C VAL A 76 4.78 -5.01 -2.04
N ALA A 77 3.55 -5.29 -2.48
CA ALA A 77 3.12 -4.92 -3.81
C ALA A 77 3.45 -3.44 -3.89
N LYS A 78 4.42 -3.09 -4.74
CA LYS A 78 4.67 -1.70 -5.09
C LYS A 78 3.36 -1.20 -5.65
N THR A 79 2.48 -0.67 -4.81
CA THR A 79 1.46 0.24 -5.27
C THR A 79 2.24 1.43 -5.74
N GLN A 80 2.44 1.48 -7.05
CA GLN A 80 2.79 2.70 -7.73
C GLN A 80 1.60 3.64 -7.54
N ASP A 81 1.43 4.15 -6.33
CA ASP A 81 0.52 5.26 -6.03
C ASP A 81 1.21 6.55 -6.49
N GLY A 82 1.67 6.55 -7.75
CA GLY A 82 1.73 7.78 -8.51
C GLY A 82 0.27 8.08 -8.83
N ALA A 83 -0.25 9.19 -8.29
CA ALA A 83 -1.59 9.67 -8.58
C ALA A 83 -1.86 9.48 -10.07
N LYS A 84 -2.73 8.50 -10.40
CA LYS A 84 -3.06 8.23 -11.79
C LYS A 84 -3.70 9.50 -12.29
N GLU A 85 -3.01 10.26 -13.13
CA GLU A 85 -3.57 11.47 -13.75
C GLU A 85 -4.79 11.02 -14.56
N VAL A 86 -5.97 11.17 -13.97
CA VAL A 86 -7.21 10.85 -14.63
C VAL A 86 -7.49 12.00 -15.58
N ASP A 87 -7.36 11.77 -16.88
CA ASP A 87 -7.75 12.75 -17.91
C ASP A 87 -9.28 12.93 -17.86
N VAL A 88 -9.74 14.10 -17.43
CA VAL A 88 -11.17 14.45 -17.32
C VAL A 88 -11.60 15.20 -18.56
N VAL A 89 -12.72 14.77 -19.16
CA VAL A 89 -13.29 15.36 -20.36
C VAL A 89 -14.70 15.90 -20.13
N THR A 90 -14.98 17.04 -20.74
CA THR A 90 -16.28 17.71 -20.73
C THR A 90 -16.99 17.48 -22.07
N THR A 91 -18.25 17.07 -22.02
CA THR A 91 -19.14 16.92 -23.19
C THR A 91 -20.13 18.09 -23.25
N LEU A 92 -20.15 18.78 -24.38
CA LEU A 92 -21.03 19.89 -24.74
C LEU A 92 -22.09 19.40 -25.72
N GLU A 93 -23.34 19.84 -25.56
CA GLU A 93 -24.44 19.53 -26.49
C GLU A 93 -25.21 20.82 -26.88
N CYS A 94 -25.43 21.09 -28.17
CA CYS A 94 -26.34 22.18 -28.63
C CYS A 94 -27.79 21.70 -28.48
N PRO A 95 -28.65 22.39 -27.70
CA PRO A 95 -30.06 22.01 -27.54
C PRO A 95 -30.92 22.21 -28.80
N GLN A 96 -30.42 22.94 -29.80
CA GLN A 96 -31.15 23.21 -31.05
C GLN A 96 -30.83 22.21 -32.17
N CYS A 97 -29.61 21.69 -32.23
CA CYS A 97 -29.18 20.79 -33.32
C CYS A 97 -28.61 19.45 -32.82
N ASN A 98 -28.65 19.18 -31.51
CA ASN A 98 -28.15 17.97 -30.85
C ASN A 98 -26.69 17.62 -31.20
N LEU A 99 -25.88 18.62 -31.57
CA LEU A 99 -24.46 18.42 -31.87
C LEU A 99 -23.71 18.21 -30.56
N LYS A 100 -22.97 17.10 -30.46
CA LYS A 100 -22.11 16.76 -29.32
C LYS A 100 -20.66 17.11 -29.62
N ARG A 101 -19.97 17.78 -28.70
CA ARG A 101 -18.54 18.11 -28.77
C ARG A 101 -17.87 17.69 -27.47
N VAL A 102 -16.71 17.05 -27.56
CA VAL A 102 -15.91 16.66 -26.39
C VAL A 102 -14.66 17.52 -26.34
N ARG A 103 -14.38 18.11 -25.18
CA ARG A 103 -13.16 18.89 -24.92
C ARG A 103 -12.52 18.48 -23.59
N THR A 104 -11.26 18.85 -23.40
CA THR A 104 -10.56 18.69 -22.12
C THR A 104 -11.24 19.56 -21.06
N PHE A 105 -11.39 19.04 -19.85
CA PHE A 105 -11.95 19.77 -18.72
C PHE A 105 -11.13 21.03 -18.43
N GLN A 106 -11.82 22.15 -18.23
CA GLN A 106 -11.21 23.40 -17.79
C GLN A 106 -11.75 23.79 -16.40
N PRO A 107 -10.92 24.38 -15.53
CA PRO A 107 -11.37 24.91 -14.25
C PRO A 107 -12.49 25.95 -14.46
N GLY A 108 -13.65 25.72 -13.84
CA GLY A 108 -14.85 26.55 -14.03
C GLY A 108 -15.93 25.95 -14.95
N ASP A 109 -15.71 24.74 -15.46
CA ASP A 109 -16.75 23.94 -16.12
C ASP A 109 -17.72 23.37 -15.07
N TYR A 110 -19.02 23.55 -15.29
CA TYR A 110 -20.09 22.94 -14.50
C TYR A 110 -21.23 22.48 -15.40
N ILE A 111 -22.00 21.48 -14.94
CA ILE A 111 -23.12 20.93 -15.69
C ILE A 111 -24.18 22.02 -15.87
N PHE A 112 -24.70 22.15 -17.09
CA PHE A 112 -25.65 23.18 -17.54
C PHE A 112 -25.08 24.60 -17.75
N LYS A 113 -23.76 24.78 -17.72
CA LYS A 113 -23.13 26.04 -18.18
C LYS A 113 -23.30 26.22 -19.69
N LYS A 114 -23.63 27.43 -20.12
CA LYS A 114 -23.57 27.88 -21.52
C LYS A 114 -22.19 28.50 -21.76
N ASP A 115 -21.42 27.97 -22.69
CA ASP A 115 -19.99 28.31 -22.79
C ASP A 115 -19.57 28.69 -24.21
N GLU A 116 -19.79 27.81 -25.18
CA GLU A 116 -19.33 28.01 -26.56
C GLU A 116 -20.49 28.18 -27.55
N PRO A 117 -20.36 29.04 -28.58
CA PRO A 117 -21.29 29.08 -29.70
C PRO A 117 -21.17 27.80 -30.52
N CYS A 118 -22.30 27.29 -31.01
CA CYS A 118 -22.29 26.08 -31.81
C CYS A 118 -21.79 26.34 -33.23
N THR A 119 -21.05 25.39 -33.78
CA THR A 119 -20.52 25.46 -35.16
C THR A 119 -21.55 25.13 -36.24
N ARG A 120 -22.70 24.55 -35.85
CA ARG A 120 -23.81 24.20 -36.76
C ARG A 120 -25.07 25.03 -36.55
N CYS A 121 -25.27 25.59 -35.36
CA CYS A 121 -26.46 26.33 -34.94
C CYS A 121 -25.98 27.71 -34.44
N GLU A 122 -26.72 28.81 -34.63
CA GLU A 122 -26.38 30.12 -34.00
C GLU A 122 -26.62 30.13 -32.47
N GLY A 123 -26.94 28.97 -31.89
CA GLY A 123 -27.22 28.80 -30.47
C GLY A 123 -25.96 28.51 -29.64
N MET A 124 -26.10 28.71 -28.33
CA MET A 124 -25.07 28.35 -27.34
C MET A 124 -25.10 26.86 -27.03
N MET A 125 -23.93 26.23 -26.96
CA MET A 125 -23.75 24.87 -26.45
C MET A 125 -23.78 24.85 -24.92
N THR A 126 -24.34 23.76 -24.38
CA THR A 126 -24.48 23.55 -22.93
C THR A 126 -23.67 22.34 -22.50
N ILE A 127 -22.95 22.43 -21.38
CA ILE A 127 -22.23 21.29 -20.79
C ILE A 127 -23.26 20.29 -20.23
N THR A 128 -23.26 19.05 -20.72
CA THR A 128 -24.19 18.01 -20.24
C THR A 128 -23.52 16.93 -19.41
N ARG A 129 -22.21 16.71 -19.58
CA ARG A 129 -21.51 15.61 -18.91
C ARG A 129 -20.03 15.90 -18.70
N ILE A 130 -19.50 15.59 -17.52
CA ILE A 130 -18.08 15.69 -17.17
C ILE A 130 -17.65 14.33 -16.64
N ASN A 131 -16.80 13.61 -17.38
CA ASN A 131 -16.42 12.25 -17.05
C ASN A 131 -14.91 12.03 -17.23
N ALA A 132 -14.34 11.12 -16.46
CA ALA A 132 -13.02 10.57 -16.74
C ALA A 132 -12.99 9.88 -18.11
N ARG A 133 -11.96 10.14 -18.91
CA ARG A 133 -11.69 9.39 -20.12
C ARG A 133 -11.42 7.95 -19.72
N LYS A 134 -12.19 7.01 -20.26
CA LYS A 134 -11.84 5.58 -20.12
C LYS A 134 -10.53 5.37 -20.87
N ASP A 135 -9.47 5.07 -20.14
CA ASP A 135 -8.22 4.63 -20.74
C ASP A 135 -8.51 3.41 -21.63
N PRO A 136 -8.07 3.38 -22.91
CA PRO A 136 -8.24 2.21 -23.76
C PRO A 136 -7.44 0.97 -23.26
N LYS A 137 -6.67 1.10 -22.17
CA LYS A 137 -5.80 0.06 -21.60
C LYS A 137 -6.46 -0.89 -20.60
N LYS A 138 -7.77 -0.79 -20.37
CA LYS A 138 -8.53 -1.89 -19.74
C LYS A 138 -9.56 -2.42 -20.72
N LYS A 139 -9.11 -3.35 -21.57
CA LYS A 139 -9.99 -4.42 -22.07
C LYS A 139 -9.99 -5.47 -20.95
N ASP A 140 -11.09 -5.55 -20.22
CA ASP A 140 -11.40 -6.72 -19.40
C ASP A 140 -11.76 -7.90 -20.33
#